data_AF-Q1RMA2-F1
#
_entry.id   AF-Q1RMA2-F1
#
_cell.length_a   1.000
_cell.length_b   1.000
_cell.length_c   1.000
_cell.angle_alpha   90.00
_cell.angle_beta   90.00
_cell.angle_gamma   90.00
#
_symmetry.space_group_name_H-M   'P 1'
#
loop_
_entity.id
_entity.type
_entity.pdbx_description
1 polymer ?
#
loop_
_entity_poly.entity_id
_entity_poly.type
_entity_poly.pdbx_seq_one_letter_code
_entity_poly.pdbx_strand_id
1 'polypeptide(L)'
;MLSVWATTADDLFSPNINILEELGKIKTMETKMKSLEKEIERLKTENAAQVKKLEDKQIHIDQLLQKSEGQAKDLVTLRSTTTDITMKMDSLIKQNEVPKVAFSVSLASVVGPHSSLHGLIYKHIFLNSGDAYDSNTGIFTAPIKGVYAFWLFSKAYGSPDKAVVAGLFKNGQHEISTYARQSGGFVGSSNGVSLLLEKGDKVNVNLYSGHWIFDNEHHHSTFSGHLLFPM
;
A
#
# COMPACT_ATOMS: atom_id res chain seq x y z
N MET A 1 -98.42 -9.38 -92.32
CA MET A 1 -97.74 -10.05 -91.19
C MET A 1 -97.48 -8.98 -90.15
N LEU A 2 -98.20 -8.94 -89.03
CA LEU A 2 -97.91 -9.71 -87.80
C LEU A 2 -96.43 -9.52 -87.42
N SER A 3 -96.06 -8.86 -86.33
CA SER A 3 -96.53 -9.14 -84.97
C SER A 3 -96.31 -7.95 -84.02
N VAL A 4 -97.37 -7.61 -83.29
CA VAL A 4 -97.36 -7.06 -81.93
C VAL A 4 -96.50 -7.98 -81.04
N TRP A 5 -95.92 -7.48 -79.94
CA TRP A 5 -96.00 -8.05 -78.60
C TRP A 5 -95.70 -6.89 -77.64
N ALA A 6 -96.67 -6.63 -76.76
CA ALA A 6 -96.60 -5.67 -75.68
C ALA A 6 -95.94 -6.33 -74.47
N THR A 7 -95.11 -5.57 -73.76
CA THR A 7 -94.89 -5.76 -72.32
C THR A 7 -94.84 -4.38 -71.67
N THR A 8 -95.92 -4.08 -70.95
CA THR A 8 -96.01 -3.08 -69.90
C THR A 8 -94.98 -3.38 -68.82
N ALA A 9 -94.03 -2.46 -68.62
CA ALA A 9 -93.30 -2.31 -67.36
C ALA A 9 -93.63 -0.91 -66.84
N ASP A 10 -94.87 -0.78 -66.37
CA ASP A 10 -95.19 0.11 -65.26
C ASP A 10 -94.41 -0.41 -64.05
N ASP A 11 -93.17 0.03 -63.88
CA ASP A 11 -92.51 0.13 -62.58
C ASP A 11 -91.21 0.90 -62.71
N LEU A 12 -90.91 1.73 -61.70
CA LEU A 12 -89.76 2.64 -61.56
C LEU A 12 -89.99 4.11 -61.96
N PHE A 13 -91.21 4.63 -61.86
CA PHE A 13 -91.29 5.94 -61.21
C PHE A 13 -90.98 5.74 -59.73
N SER A 14 -89.82 6.28 -59.33
CA SER A 14 -89.25 6.38 -57.98
C SER A 14 -88.35 5.22 -57.53
N PRO A 15 -87.10 5.54 -57.11
CA PRO A 15 -86.94 6.28 -55.87
C PRO A 15 -86.96 7.76 -56.18
N ASN A 16 -88.02 8.43 -55.71
CA ASN A 16 -88.00 9.53 -54.78
C ASN A 16 -86.57 9.82 -54.28
N ILE A 17 -85.68 10.24 -55.18
CA ILE A 17 -84.50 10.99 -54.83
C ILE A 17 -85.11 12.27 -54.31
N ASN A 18 -85.31 12.27 -53.01
CA ASN A 18 -85.63 13.47 -52.31
C ASN A 18 -84.37 14.34 -52.46
N ILE A 19 -84.33 15.15 -53.52
CA ILE A 19 -83.17 15.96 -53.88
C ILE A 19 -82.73 16.81 -52.68
N LEU A 20 -83.69 17.20 -51.83
CA LEU A 20 -83.44 17.87 -50.55
C LEU A 20 -82.70 16.98 -49.53
N GLU A 21 -82.99 15.68 -49.48
CA GLU A 21 -82.31 14.71 -48.61
C GLU A 21 -80.87 14.44 -49.08
N GLU A 22 -80.66 14.23 -50.38
CA GLU A 22 -79.30 14.05 -50.95
C GLU A 22 -78.46 15.33 -50.86
N LEU A 23 -79.05 16.51 -51.09
CA LEU A 23 -78.40 17.80 -50.80
C LEU A 23 -78.07 17.95 -49.30
N GLY A 24 -78.93 17.43 -48.42
CA GLY A 24 -78.68 17.36 -46.98
C GLY A 24 -77.49 16.48 -46.62
N LYS A 25 -77.34 15.31 -47.27
CA LYS A 25 -76.18 14.42 -47.12
C LYS A 25 -74.90 15.07 -47.64
N ILE A 26 -74.95 15.76 -48.78
CA ILE A 26 -73.81 16.52 -49.34
C ILE A 26 -73.36 17.62 -48.36
N LYS A 27 -74.29 18.41 -47.84
CA LYS A 27 -73.98 19.46 -46.84
C LYS A 27 -73.39 18.88 -45.54
N THR A 28 -73.84 17.68 -45.16
CA THR A 28 -73.27 16.92 -44.03
C THR A 28 -71.87 16.39 -44.33
N MET A 29 -71.61 15.96 -45.57
CA MET A 29 -70.28 15.57 -46.02
C MET A 29 -69.32 16.77 -46.07
N GLU A 30 -69.74 17.92 -46.59
CA GLU A 30 -68.91 19.14 -46.63
C GLU A 30 -68.48 19.58 -45.23
N THR A 31 -69.39 19.51 -44.25
CA THR A 31 -69.09 19.84 -42.85
C THR A 31 -68.11 18.83 -42.24
N LYS A 32 -68.28 17.53 -42.50
CA LYS A 32 -67.31 16.50 -42.09
C LYS A 32 -65.94 16.66 -42.77
N MET A 33 -65.92 17.05 -44.06
CA MET A 33 -64.69 17.24 -44.83
C MET A 33 -63.88 18.43 -44.28
N LYS A 34 -64.55 19.56 -44.00
CA LYS A 34 -63.93 20.69 -43.29
C LYS A 34 -63.43 20.32 -41.90
N SER A 35 -64.15 19.46 -41.17
CA SER A 35 -63.70 18.97 -39.87
C SER A 35 -62.44 18.08 -40.00
N LEU A 36 -62.39 17.20 -41.01
CA LEU A 36 -61.25 16.34 -41.30
C LEU A 36 -60.02 17.16 -41.73
N GLU A 37 -60.19 18.16 -42.57
CA GLU A 37 -59.11 19.08 -42.96
C GLU A 37 -58.50 19.79 -41.75
N LYS A 38 -59.34 20.25 -40.82
CA LYS A 38 -58.89 20.86 -39.56
C LYS A 38 -58.12 19.88 -38.68
N GLU A 39 -58.56 18.62 -38.62
CA GLU A 39 -57.88 17.57 -37.87
C GLU A 39 -56.52 17.20 -38.51
N ILE A 40 -56.44 17.15 -39.84
CA ILE A 40 -55.18 16.91 -40.57
C ILE A 40 -54.15 18.01 -40.29
N GLU A 41 -54.56 19.27 -40.29
CA GLU A 41 -53.64 20.37 -39.96
C GLU A 41 -53.23 20.38 -38.48
N ARG A 42 -54.14 19.98 -37.57
CA ARG A 42 -53.80 19.75 -36.16
C ARG A 42 -52.75 18.63 -36.01
N LEU A 43 -52.95 17.50 -36.67
CA LEU A 43 -52.01 16.38 -36.64
C LEU A 43 -50.66 16.74 -37.27
N LYS A 44 -50.63 17.50 -38.36
CA LYS A 44 -49.37 18.02 -38.94
C LYS A 44 -48.60 18.87 -37.95
N THR A 45 -49.27 19.80 -37.28
CA THR A 45 -48.62 20.69 -36.31
C THR A 45 -48.14 19.93 -35.06
N GLU A 46 -48.92 18.98 -34.56
CA GLU A 46 -48.51 18.08 -33.46
C GLU A 46 -47.31 17.20 -33.86
N ASN A 47 -47.31 16.61 -35.06
CA ASN A 47 -46.18 15.82 -35.56
C ASN A 47 -44.92 16.66 -35.74
N ALA A 48 -45.03 17.88 -36.28
CA ALA A 48 -43.90 18.79 -36.40
C ALA A 48 -43.30 19.14 -35.03
N ALA A 49 -44.15 19.36 -34.02
CA ALA A 49 -43.70 19.59 -32.65
C ALA A 49 -43.01 18.36 -32.02
N GLN A 50 -43.50 17.16 -32.30
CA GLN A 50 -42.86 15.91 -31.85
C GLN A 50 -41.50 15.68 -32.51
N VAL A 51 -41.37 15.94 -33.81
CA VAL A 51 -40.09 15.84 -34.54
C VAL A 51 -39.05 16.77 -33.92
N LYS A 52 -39.41 18.04 -33.66
CA LYS A 52 -38.51 18.98 -32.99
C LYS A 52 -38.07 18.49 -31.61
N LYS A 53 -39.00 17.91 -30.83
CA LYS A 53 -38.68 17.35 -29.51
C LYS A 53 -37.76 16.12 -29.60
N LEU A 54 -37.85 15.34 -30.67
CA LEU A 54 -36.94 14.21 -30.94
C LEU A 54 -35.54 14.72 -31.33
N GLU A 55 -35.46 15.76 -32.16
CA GLU A 55 -34.19 16.42 -32.53
C GLU A 55 -33.48 16.98 -31.29
N ASP A 56 -34.20 17.70 -30.42
CA ASP A 56 -33.64 18.24 -29.17
C ASP A 56 -33.11 17.12 -28.26
N LYS A 57 -33.84 15.99 -28.17
CA LYS A 57 -33.40 14.81 -27.41
C LYS A 57 -32.16 14.17 -28.03
N GLN A 58 -32.07 14.10 -29.36
CA GLN A 58 -30.91 13.54 -30.05
C GLN A 58 -29.66 14.37 -29.76
N ILE A 59 -29.77 15.70 -29.83
CA ILE A 59 -28.68 16.61 -29.47
C ILE A 59 -28.24 16.39 -28.02
N HIS A 60 -29.19 16.23 -27.10
CA HIS A 60 -28.87 15.97 -25.70
C HIS A 60 -28.16 14.61 -25.49
N ILE A 61 -28.57 13.57 -26.22
CA ILE A 61 -27.92 12.26 -26.19
C ILE A 61 -26.47 12.38 -26.69
N ASP A 62 -26.23 13.09 -27.79
CA ASP A 62 -24.90 13.26 -28.34
C ASP A 62 -23.97 14.01 -27.38
N GLN A 63 -24.50 15.03 -26.67
CA GLN A 63 -23.77 15.73 -25.60
C GLN A 63 -23.43 14.80 -24.42
N LEU A 64 -24.36 13.94 -24.01
CA LEU A 64 -24.13 12.97 -22.94
C LEU A 64 -23.07 11.93 -23.34
N LEU A 65 -23.09 11.46 -24.59
CA LEU A 65 -22.09 10.53 -25.12
C LEU A 65 -20.71 11.17 -25.11
N GLN A 66 -20.57 12.39 -25.63
CA GLN A 66 -19.29 13.10 -25.62
C GLN A 66 -18.75 13.32 -24.19
N LYS A 67 -19.63 13.66 -23.24
CA LYS A 67 -19.25 13.81 -21.83
C LYS A 67 -18.78 12.48 -21.23
N SER A 68 -19.50 11.38 -21.50
CA SER A 68 -19.15 10.04 -21.04
C SER A 68 -17.77 9.59 -21.56
N GLU A 69 -17.48 9.85 -22.84
CA GLU A 69 -16.17 9.55 -23.44
C GLU A 69 -15.04 10.36 -22.81
N GLY A 70 -15.27 11.64 -22.50
CA GLY A 70 -14.31 12.47 -21.76
C GLY A 70 -14.01 11.88 -20.38
N GLN A 71 -15.07 11.54 -19.63
CA GLN A 71 -14.93 10.91 -18.30
C GLN A 71 -14.20 9.56 -18.37
N ALA A 72 -14.42 8.76 -19.43
CA ALA A 72 -13.72 7.50 -19.61
C ALA A 72 -12.21 7.69 -19.84
N LYS A 73 -11.81 8.71 -20.61
CA LYS A 73 -10.39 9.06 -20.82
C LYS A 73 -9.72 9.53 -19.52
N ASP A 74 -10.42 10.35 -18.74
CA ASP A 74 -9.94 10.81 -17.44
C ASP A 74 -9.77 9.64 -16.46
N LEU A 75 -10.73 8.71 -16.43
CA LEU A 75 -10.66 7.48 -15.62
C LEU A 75 -9.45 6.60 -15.97
N VAL A 76 -9.16 6.43 -17.26
CA VAL A 76 -7.98 5.68 -17.72
C VAL A 76 -6.69 6.36 -17.25
N THR A 77 -6.60 7.68 -17.41
CA THR A 77 -5.45 8.48 -16.98
C THR A 77 -5.25 8.41 -15.46
N LEU A 78 -6.34 8.52 -14.69
CA LEU A 78 -6.31 8.43 -13.24
C LEU A 78 -5.86 7.04 -12.75
N ARG A 79 -6.34 5.97 -13.41
CA ARG A 79 -5.93 4.60 -13.10
C ARG A 79 -4.45 4.36 -13.39
N SER A 80 -3.93 4.88 -14.50
CA SER A 80 -2.50 4.81 -14.81
C SER A 80 -1.68 5.50 -13.73
N THR A 81 -2.04 6.74 -13.39
CA THR A 81 -1.34 7.53 -12.38
C THR A 81 -1.37 6.87 -11.01
N THR A 82 -2.51 6.28 -10.63
CA THR A 82 -2.64 5.54 -9.37
C THR A 82 -1.73 4.32 -9.35
N THR A 83 -1.63 3.59 -10.46
CA THR A 83 -0.72 2.43 -10.58
C THR A 83 0.73 2.87 -10.42
N ASP A 84 1.14 3.95 -11.08
CA ASP A 84 2.50 4.49 -10.99
C ASP A 84 2.84 4.95 -9.56
N ILE A 85 1.89 5.61 -8.90
CA ILE A 85 2.03 6.03 -7.50
C ILE A 85 2.19 4.81 -6.59
N THR A 86 1.37 3.77 -6.75
CA THR A 86 1.49 2.54 -5.94
C THR A 86 2.84 1.87 -6.14
N MET A 87 3.30 1.70 -7.39
CA MET A 87 4.62 1.10 -7.67
C MET A 87 5.77 1.91 -7.06
N LYS A 88 5.67 3.25 -7.11
CA LYS A 88 6.67 4.14 -6.50
C LYS A 88 6.61 4.08 -4.97
N MET A 89 5.42 4.00 -4.39
CA MET A 89 5.21 3.84 -2.95
C MET A 89 5.86 2.54 -2.45
N ASP A 90 5.61 1.41 -3.12
CA ASP A 90 6.19 0.11 -2.78
C ASP A 90 7.72 0.13 -2.87
N SER A 91 8.25 0.79 -3.90
CA SER A 91 9.69 0.97 -4.08
C SER A 91 10.32 1.80 -2.96
N LEU A 92 9.65 2.88 -2.56
CA LEU A 92 10.10 3.74 -1.45
C LEU A 92 10.01 3.02 -0.12
N ILE A 93 8.94 2.27 0.14
CA ILE A 93 8.80 1.44 1.35
C ILE A 93 9.97 0.47 1.45
N LYS A 94 10.28 -0.23 0.35
CA LYS A 94 11.38 -1.19 0.31
C LYS A 94 12.76 -0.53 0.46
N GLN A 95 12.97 0.64 -0.13
CA GLN A 95 14.20 1.41 0.05
C GLN A 95 14.36 1.97 1.47
N ASN A 96 13.25 2.23 2.15
CA ASN A 96 13.22 2.77 3.50
C ASN A 96 13.07 1.69 4.58
N GLU A 97 13.18 0.41 4.22
CA GLU A 97 13.35 -0.66 5.22
C GLU A 97 14.69 -0.45 5.92
N VAL A 98 14.64 0.21 7.08
CA VAL A 98 15.81 0.40 7.94
C VAL A 98 16.32 -0.98 8.35
N PRO A 99 17.60 -1.30 8.09
CA PRO A 99 18.19 -2.55 8.52
C PRO A 99 18.01 -2.75 10.02
N LYS A 100 17.34 -3.85 10.39
CA LYS A 100 17.19 -4.23 11.79
C LYS A 100 18.49 -4.89 12.22
N VAL A 101 19.26 -4.18 13.04
CA VAL A 101 20.56 -4.63 13.53
C VAL A 101 20.51 -4.71 15.04
N ALA A 102 20.60 -5.91 15.58
CA ALA A 102 20.65 -6.15 17.02
C ALA A 102 21.29 -7.51 17.30
N PHE A 103 22.17 -7.56 18.29
CA PHE A 103 22.74 -8.81 18.78
C PHE A 103 22.73 -8.85 20.30
N SER A 104 22.65 -10.06 20.83
CA SER A 104 22.80 -10.34 22.26
C SER A 104 23.45 -11.71 22.43
N VAL A 105 24.61 -11.74 23.08
CA VAL A 105 25.48 -12.91 23.18
C VAL A 105 26.04 -13.06 24.59
N SER A 106 26.35 -14.30 24.99
CA SER A 106 27.04 -14.62 26.25
C SER A 106 28.33 -15.40 26.01
N LEU A 107 29.26 -15.30 26.96
CA LEU A 107 30.62 -15.85 26.84
C LEU A 107 30.62 -17.39 26.86
N ALA A 108 29.67 -17.98 27.58
CA ALA A 108 29.41 -19.42 27.71
C ALA A 108 30.52 -20.25 28.40
N SER A 109 31.66 -19.65 28.75
CA SER A 109 32.74 -20.30 29.47
C SER A 109 33.60 -19.29 30.22
N VAL A 110 34.43 -19.79 31.13
CA VAL A 110 35.44 -18.98 31.82
C VAL A 110 36.61 -18.69 30.89
N VAL A 111 37.05 -17.43 30.83
CA VAL A 111 38.19 -17.00 30.00
C VAL A 111 39.21 -16.24 30.85
N GLY A 112 40.49 -16.53 30.59
CA GLY A 112 41.63 -15.95 31.29
C GLY A 112 42.00 -16.65 32.62
N PRO A 113 43.06 -16.18 33.28
CA PRO A 113 43.87 -15.02 32.90
C PRO A 113 44.83 -15.26 31.73
N HIS A 114 45.01 -14.23 30.91
CA HIS A 114 45.99 -14.19 29.81
C HIS A 114 47.12 -13.18 30.12
N SER A 115 48.29 -13.36 29.51
CA SER A 115 49.46 -12.49 29.71
C SER A 115 49.41 -11.18 28.90
N SER A 116 48.50 -11.07 27.94
CA SER A 116 48.27 -9.90 27.11
C SER A 116 46.79 -9.54 27.03
N LEU A 117 46.48 -8.40 26.43
CA LEU A 117 45.12 -8.06 26.02
C LEU A 117 44.58 -9.19 25.13
N HIS A 118 43.38 -9.70 25.44
CA HIS A 118 42.80 -10.86 24.77
C HIS A 118 41.37 -10.57 24.33
N GLY A 119 41.04 -10.85 23.06
CA GLY A 119 39.69 -10.68 22.53
C GLY A 119 38.73 -11.73 23.08
N LEU A 120 37.62 -11.29 23.67
CA LEU A 120 36.58 -12.17 24.18
C LEU A 120 35.64 -12.59 23.06
N ILE A 121 35.48 -13.89 22.88
CA ILE A 121 34.59 -14.48 21.87
C ILE A 121 33.35 -15.01 22.57
N TYR A 122 32.21 -14.33 22.40
CA TYR A 122 30.95 -14.72 23.01
C TYR A 122 30.27 -15.74 22.11
N LYS A 123 30.28 -17.01 22.54
CA LYS A 123 29.90 -18.15 21.71
C LYS A 123 28.41 -18.43 21.69
N HIS A 124 27.69 -18.12 22.75
CA HIS A 124 26.26 -18.37 22.81
C HIS A 124 25.50 -17.16 22.28
N ILE A 125 24.59 -17.41 21.33
CA ILE A 125 23.82 -16.38 20.63
C ILE A 125 22.37 -16.47 21.07
N PHE A 126 21.87 -15.41 21.72
CA PHE A 126 20.43 -15.22 21.94
C PHE A 126 19.77 -14.59 20.72
N LEU A 127 20.44 -13.61 20.12
CA LEU A 127 19.97 -12.86 18.96
C LEU A 127 21.16 -12.40 18.12
N ASN A 128 21.03 -12.44 16.80
CA ASN A 128 21.97 -11.84 15.85
C ASN A 128 21.23 -11.34 14.60
N SER A 129 20.27 -10.42 14.79
CA SER A 129 19.52 -9.84 13.68
C SER A 129 20.43 -8.92 12.85
N GLY A 130 20.44 -9.13 11.54
CA GLY A 130 21.33 -8.43 10.60
C GLY A 130 22.72 -9.06 10.48
N ASP A 131 22.96 -10.20 11.13
CA ASP A 131 24.20 -10.99 11.05
C ASP A 131 25.49 -10.16 11.24
N ALA A 132 25.40 -9.14 12.09
CA ALA A 132 26.47 -8.16 12.28
C ALA A 132 27.50 -8.61 13.34
N TYR A 133 27.17 -9.58 14.18
CA TYR A 133 28.10 -10.19 15.13
C TYR A 133 28.65 -11.52 14.61
N ASP A 134 29.98 -11.69 14.65
CA ASP A 134 30.65 -12.93 14.29
C ASP A 134 31.10 -13.70 15.55
N SER A 135 30.44 -14.83 15.83
CA SER A 135 30.74 -15.68 16.99
C SER A 135 32.04 -16.49 16.86
N ASN A 136 32.71 -16.48 15.70
CA ASN A 136 34.03 -17.07 15.54
C ASN A 136 35.13 -16.12 15.99
N THR A 137 34.93 -14.82 15.84
CA THR A 137 35.94 -13.79 16.10
C THR A 137 35.64 -12.92 17.31
N GLY A 138 34.38 -12.87 17.75
CA GLY A 138 33.93 -12.03 18.86
C GLY A 138 33.62 -10.59 18.46
N ILE A 139 33.55 -10.30 17.15
CA ILE A 139 33.52 -8.95 16.60
C ILE A 139 32.13 -8.61 16.06
N PHE A 140 31.60 -7.48 16.48
CA PHE A 140 30.49 -6.80 15.80
C PHE A 140 31.04 -5.91 14.69
N THR A 141 30.47 -5.96 13.50
CA THR A 141 30.81 -5.08 12.36
C THR A 141 29.59 -4.29 11.94
N ALA A 142 29.66 -2.97 11.97
CA ALA A 142 28.53 -2.11 11.60
C ALA A 142 28.17 -2.27 10.11
N PRO A 143 26.96 -2.76 9.76
CA PRO A 143 26.60 -2.99 8.36
C PRO A 143 26.26 -1.68 7.61
N ILE A 144 25.86 -0.66 8.36
CA ILE A 144 25.52 0.69 7.86
C ILE A 144 26.02 1.76 8.84
N LYS A 145 26.10 3.00 8.37
CA LYS A 145 26.35 4.15 9.22
C LYS A 145 25.14 4.40 10.14
N GLY A 146 25.40 4.68 11.41
CA GLY A 146 24.33 4.95 12.36
C GLY A 146 24.82 5.11 13.79
N VAL A 147 23.89 5.43 14.68
CA VAL A 147 24.15 5.44 16.12
C VAL A 147 23.77 4.08 16.70
N TYR A 148 24.74 3.43 17.34
CA TYR A 148 24.60 2.12 17.95
C TYR A 148 24.76 2.22 19.46
N ALA A 149 23.95 1.51 20.21
CA ALA A 149 24.11 1.39 21.66
C ALA A 149 24.63 0.00 22.01
N PHE A 150 25.59 -0.05 22.93
CA PHE A 150 26.23 -1.28 23.41
C PHE A 150 26.16 -1.36 24.93
N TRP A 151 26.00 -2.58 25.44
CA TRP A 151 26.06 -2.91 26.86
C TRP A 151 26.95 -4.11 27.08
N LEU A 152 27.76 -4.02 28.14
CA LEU A 152 28.65 -5.07 28.57
C LEU A 152 28.36 -5.38 30.03
N PHE A 153 28.07 -6.65 30.32
CA PHE A 153 27.96 -7.20 31.66
C PHE A 153 29.05 -8.25 31.85
N SER A 154 29.81 -8.12 32.93
CA SER A 154 30.97 -8.97 33.23
C SER A 154 30.83 -9.52 34.64
N LYS A 155 30.78 -10.84 34.77
CA LYS A 155 30.89 -11.54 36.05
C LYS A 155 32.26 -12.18 36.17
N ALA A 156 32.83 -12.21 37.36
CA ALA A 156 34.02 -13.02 37.64
C ALA A 156 34.08 -13.46 39.11
N TYR A 157 35.03 -14.34 39.42
CA TYR A 157 35.44 -14.58 40.80
C TYR A 157 36.27 -13.40 41.31
N GLY A 158 35.99 -12.94 42.54
CA GLY A 158 36.77 -11.92 43.23
C GLY A 158 38.19 -12.39 43.56
N SER A 159 39.09 -11.43 43.74
CA SER A 159 40.47 -11.64 44.13
C SER A 159 40.93 -10.51 45.06
N PRO A 160 41.73 -10.81 46.10
CA PRO A 160 42.28 -9.78 46.98
C PRO A 160 43.11 -8.74 46.21
N ASP A 161 43.82 -9.18 45.16
CA ASP A 161 44.87 -8.40 44.52
C ASP A 161 44.49 -7.87 43.13
N LYS A 162 43.40 -8.37 42.56
CA LYS A 162 43.02 -8.07 41.17
C LYS A 162 41.56 -7.63 41.05
N ALA A 163 41.34 -6.63 40.20
CA ALA A 163 40.01 -6.25 39.74
C ALA A 163 39.52 -7.17 38.61
N VAL A 164 38.25 -7.05 38.23
CA VAL A 164 37.67 -7.59 37.00
C VAL A 164 37.54 -6.43 36.03
N VAL A 165 38.22 -6.52 34.89
CA VAL A 165 38.28 -5.43 33.92
C VAL A 165 38.18 -6.00 32.50
N ALA A 166 37.15 -5.59 31.77
CA ALA A 166 37.06 -5.77 30.33
C ALA A 166 36.74 -4.43 29.67
N GLY A 167 37.32 -4.20 28.50
CA GLY A 167 37.13 -2.98 27.72
C GLY A 167 36.37 -3.27 26.44
N LEU A 168 35.48 -2.36 26.04
CA LEU A 168 34.91 -2.31 24.70
C LEU A 168 35.78 -1.43 23.83
N PHE A 169 36.10 -1.92 22.64
CA PHE A 169 37.00 -1.27 21.70
C PHE A 169 36.30 -1.05 20.37
N LYS A 170 36.49 0.13 19.78
CA LYS A 170 36.10 0.46 18.40
C LYS A 170 37.36 0.56 17.56
N ASN A 171 37.49 -0.27 16.52
CA ASN A 171 38.64 -0.30 15.62
C ASN A 171 39.99 -0.35 16.36
N GLY A 172 40.05 -1.09 17.47
CA GLY A 172 41.24 -1.22 18.32
C GLY A 172 41.50 -0.05 19.27
N GLN A 173 40.69 1.01 19.24
CA GLN A 173 40.72 2.10 20.21
C GLN A 173 39.77 1.81 21.37
N HIS A 174 40.19 2.12 22.59
CA HIS A 174 39.39 1.93 23.80
C HIS A 174 38.25 2.96 23.86
N GLU A 175 37.05 2.51 24.24
CA GLU A 175 35.86 3.37 24.40
C GLU A 175 35.38 3.42 25.85
N ILE A 176 35.05 2.25 26.42
CA ILE A 176 34.59 2.11 27.81
C ILE A 176 35.16 0.83 28.43
N SER A 177 35.20 0.79 29.76
CA SER A 177 35.54 -0.43 30.50
C SER A 177 34.51 -0.74 31.58
N THR A 178 34.31 -2.02 31.84
CA THR A 178 33.75 -2.50 33.10
C THR A 178 34.86 -2.58 34.14
N TYR A 179 34.54 -2.26 35.40
CA TYR A 179 35.48 -2.35 36.50
C TYR A 179 34.74 -2.73 37.79
N ALA A 180 35.20 -3.78 38.46
CA ALA A 180 34.84 -4.05 39.85
C ALA A 180 35.97 -4.78 40.58
N ARG A 181 36.03 -4.62 41.89
CA ARG A 181 37.01 -5.32 42.74
C ARG A 181 36.32 -5.81 44.00
N GLN A 182 36.58 -7.07 44.34
CA GLN A 182 36.07 -7.72 45.55
C GLN A 182 37.06 -8.81 45.95
N SER A 183 37.34 -8.97 47.24
CA SER A 183 38.40 -9.87 47.71
C SER A 183 38.11 -11.36 47.53
N GLY A 184 36.85 -11.75 47.35
CA GLY A 184 36.44 -13.14 47.16
C GLY A 184 34.95 -13.26 46.81
N GLY A 185 34.47 -14.47 46.54
CA GLY A 185 33.10 -14.70 46.06
C GLY A 185 32.93 -14.28 44.59
N PHE A 186 31.69 -14.04 44.16
CA PHE A 186 31.41 -13.51 42.82
C PHE A 186 31.33 -11.99 42.84
N VAL A 187 31.83 -11.35 41.79
CA VAL A 187 31.75 -9.91 41.56
C VAL A 187 31.21 -9.66 40.14
N GLY A 188 30.35 -8.66 40.01
CA GLY A 188 29.76 -8.22 38.75
C GLY A 188 30.14 -6.77 38.44
N SER A 189 30.25 -6.45 37.16
CA SER A 189 30.46 -5.09 36.67
C SER A 189 29.74 -4.90 35.34
N SER A 190 29.31 -3.67 35.07
CA SER A 190 28.58 -3.35 33.83
C SER A 190 28.87 -1.93 33.38
N ASN A 191 28.84 -1.71 32.07
CA ASN A 191 28.94 -0.39 31.46
C ASN A 191 28.25 -0.40 30.09
N GLY A 192 27.98 0.77 29.51
CA GLY A 192 27.36 0.90 28.20
C GLY A 192 27.66 2.23 27.55
N VAL A 193 27.56 2.28 26.23
CA VAL A 193 27.91 3.46 25.42
C VAL A 193 27.09 3.51 24.14
N SER A 194 26.74 4.72 23.70
CA SER A 194 26.20 4.97 22.36
C SER A 194 27.30 5.56 21.48
N LEU A 195 27.55 4.95 20.33
CA LEU A 195 28.62 5.32 19.40
C LEU A 195 28.07 5.59 18.01
N LEU A 196 28.53 6.67 17.38
CA LEU A 196 28.40 6.83 15.94
C LEU A 196 29.41 5.91 15.25
N LEU A 197 28.91 4.97 14.45
CA LEU A 197 29.72 4.05 13.67
C LEU A 197 29.55 4.32 12.18
N GLU A 198 30.64 4.24 11.44
CA GLU A 198 30.63 4.15 9.98
C GLU A 198 30.42 2.69 9.55
N LYS A 199 29.97 2.48 8.31
CA LYS A 199 29.88 1.13 7.75
C LYS A 199 31.27 0.46 7.75
N GLY A 200 31.35 -0.73 8.34
CA GLY A 200 32.58 -1.51 8.45
C GLY A 200 33.38 -1.26 9.73
N ASP A 201 32.99 -0.29 10.57
CA ASP A 201 33.57 -0.13 11.91
C ASP A 201 33.37 -1.42 12.72
N LYS A 202 34.42 -1.81 13.45
CA LYS A 202 34.46 -3.04 14.25
C LYS A 202 34.42 -2.71 15.72
N VAL A 203 33.55 -3.40 16.45
CA VAL A 203 33.42 -3.30 17.91
C VAL A 203 33.60 -4.67 18.53
N ASN A 204 34.48 -4.76 19.52
CA ASN A 204 34.74 -6.01 20.23
C ASN A 204 35.09 -5.75 21.70
N VAL A 205 35.01 -6.79 22.51
CA VAL A 205 35.36 -6.72 23.92
C VAL A 205 36.70 -7.40 24.13
N ASN A 206 37.60 -6.75 24.86
CA ASN A 206 38.88 -7.31 25.24
C ASN A 206 39.00 -7.43 26.75
N LEU A 207 39.54 -8.56 27.20
CA LEU A 207 39.97 -8.81 28.56
C LEU A 207 41.39 -8.28 28.76
N TYR A 208 41.59 -7.45 29.78
CA TYR A 208 42.92 -6.91 30.10
C TYR A 208 43.84 -8.00 30.67
N SER A 209 45.15 -7.82 30.47
CA SER A 209 46.18 -8.77 30.92
C SER A 209 46.06 -9.06 32.41
N GLY A 210 46.15 -10.34 32.77
CA GLY A 210 46.13 -10.81 34.16
C GLY A 210 44.74 -10.93 34.80
N HIS A 211 43.67 -10.55 34.09
CA HIS A 211 42.28 -10.62 34.55
C HIS A 211 41.52 -11.82 33.95
N TRP A 212 40.37 -12.18 34.52
CA TRP A 212 39.49 -13.25 34.03
C TRP A 212 38.02 -12.81 34.02
N ILE A 213 37.22 -13.48 33.19
CA ILE A 213 35.76 -13.38 33.21
C ILE A 213 35.18 -14.78 33.39
N PHE A 214 34.18 -14.87 34.25
CA PHE A 214 33.40 -16.06 34.52
C PHE A 214 32.12 -16.05 33.69
N ASP A 215 31.84 -17.20 33.08
CA ASP A 215 30.52 -17.53 32.58
C ASP A 215 30.31 -19.04 32.60
N ASN A 216 29.05 -19.45 32.52
CA ASN A 216 28.63 -20.85 32.45
C ASN A 216 27.27 -20.96 31.75
N GLU A 217 26.58 -22.09 31.90
CA GLU A 217 25.24 -22.35 31.35
C GLU A 217 24.16 -21.36 31.81
N HIS A 218 24.44 -20.51 32.80
CA HIS A 218 23.54 -19.46 33.27
C HIS A 218 23.80 -18.08 32.66
N HIS A 219 24.75 -17.96 31.73
CA HIS A 219 24.93 -16.79 30.85
C HIS A 219 25.01 -15.44 31.58
N HIS A 220 25.91 -15.37 32.56
CA HIS A 220 26.10 -14.21 33.41
C HIS A 220 26.85 -13.05 32.74
N SER A 221 27.74 -13.35 31.81
CA SER A 221 28.59 -12.36 31.16
C SER A 221 28.11 -12.17 29.73
N THR A 222 27.50 -11.00 29.46
CA THR A 222 26.82 -10.71 28.20
C THR A 222 27.41 -9.49 27.51
N PHE A 223 27.38 -9.54 26.18
CA PHE A 223 27.68 -8.43 25.30
C PHE A 223 26.50 -8.27 24.36
N SER A 224 25.93 -7.08 24.30
CA SER A 224 24.76 -6.80 23.47
C SER A 224 24.88 -5.43 22.82
N GLY A 225 24.26 -5.28 21.67
CA GLY A 225 24.15 -3.98 21.03
C GLY A 225 23.11 -3.94 19.92
N HIS A 226 22.65 -2.75 19.59
CA HIS A 226 21.69 -2.54 18.51
C HIS A 226 21.84 -1.17 17.85
N LEU A 227 21.38 -1.08 16.60
CA LEU A 227 21.19 0.17 15.89
C LEU A 227 20.00 0.93 16.49
N LEU A 228 20.24 2.16 16.96
CA LEU A 228 19.16 3.06 17.38
C LEU A 228 18.49 3.69 16.16
N PHE A 229 19.30 4.25 15.27
CA PHE A 229 18.84 4.84 14.02
C PHE A 229 20.00 4.97 13.00
N PRO A 230 19.72 4.78 11.70
CA PRO A 230 20.68 5.05 10.63
C PRO A 230 20.96 6.56 10.49
N MET A 231 22.09 6.90 9.88
CA MET A 231 22.52 8.28 9.60
C MET A 231 22.82 8.50 8.12
#